data_AF-A0A8T3YSC1-F1
#
_entry.id   AF-A0A8T3YSC1-F1
#
_cell.length_a   1.000
_cell.length_b   1.000
_cell.length_c   1.000
_cell.angle_alpha   90.00
_cell.angle_beta   90.00
_cell.angle_gamma   90.00
#
_symmetry.space_group_name_H-M   'P 1'
#
loop_
_entity.id
_entity.type
_entity.pdbx_description
1 polymer ?
#
loop_
_entity_poly.entity_id
_entity_poly.type
_entity_poly.pdbx_seq_one_letter_code
_entity_poly.pdbx_strand_id
1 'polypeptide(L)' 'MKMLKKLRLAIGIIGIIVVVSHMTYFALKPYNLITFFLGFGVIYLVFVLPLKWLNKL' A
#
# COMPACT_ATOMS: atom_id res chain seq x y z
N MET A 1 -17.03 6.16 -16.16
CA MET A 1 -16.99 5.18 -15.04
C MET A 1 -16.13 3.92 -15.28
N LYS A 2 -15.95 3.42 -16.52
CA LYS A 2 -15.11 2.20 -16.76
C LYS A 2 -13.61 2.39 -16.46
N MET A 3 -13.04 3.57 -16.73
CA MET A 3 -11.60 3.84 -16.46
C MET A 3 -11.27 3.98 -14.97
N LEU A 4 -12.10 4.66 -14.18
CA LEU A 4 -11.89 4.81 -12.72
C LEU A 4 -11.88 3.44 -12.00
N LYS A 5 -12.74 2.50 -12.40
CA LYS A 5 -12.73 1.13 -11.86
C LYS A 5 -11.41 0.40 -12.16
N LYS A 6 -10.85 0.56 -13.38
CA LYS A 6 -9.56 -0.04 -13.76
C LYS A 6 -8.39 0.59 -12.99
N LEU A 7 -8.40 1.92 -12.82
CA LEU A 7 -7.39 2.65 -12.06
C LEU A 7 -7.36 2.22 -10.58
N ARG A 8 -8.54 2.11 -9.96
CA ARG A 8 -8.68 1.63 -8.58
C ARG A 8 -8.14 0.20 -8.42
N LEU A 9 -8.41 -0.67 -9.39
CA LEU A 9 -7.93 -2.05 -9.38
C LEU A 9 -6.40 -2.12 -9.47
N ALA A 10 -5.80 -1.31 -10.34
CA ALA A 10 -4.34 -1.26 -10.51
C ALA A 10 -3.62 -0.78 -9.24
N ILE A 11 -4.10 0.31 -8.62
CA ILE A 11 -3.51 0.84 -7.38
C ILE A 11 -3.62 -0.19 -6.24
N GLY A 12 -4.75 -0.91 -6.15
CA GLY A 12 -4.94 -1.98 -5.17
C GLY A 12 -3.93 -3.12 -5.33
N ILE A 13 -3.71 -3.60 -6.56
CA ILE A 13 -2.75 -4.67 -6.85
C ILE A 13 -1.32 -4.23 -6.48
N ILE A 14 -0.91 -3.03 -6.88
CA ILE A 14 0.42 -2.50 -6.55
C ILE A 14 0.59 -2.37 -5.03
N GLY A 15 -0.43 -1.89 -4.32
CA GLY A 15 -0.42 -1.80 -2.86
C GLY A 15 -0.20 -3.16 -2.18
N ILE A 16 -0.85 -4.22 -2.66
CA ILE A 16 -0.68 -5.58 -2.12
C ILE A 16 0.77 -6.07 -2.32
N ILE A 17 1.33 -5.89 -3.52
CA ILE A 17 2.71 -6.29 -3.83
C ILE A 17 3.68 -5.59 -2.89
N VAL A 18 3.52 -4.27 -2.69
CA VAL A 18 4.40 -3.48 -1.81
C VAL A 18 4.29 -3.92 -0.35
N VAL A 19 3.09 -4.23 0.14
CA VAL A 19 2.90 -4.77 1.51
C VAL A 19 3.62 -6.11 1.68
N VAL A 20 3.47 -7.02 0.73
CA VAL A 20 4.13 -8.33 0.78
C VAL A 20 5.64 -8.16 0.74
N SER A 21 6.18 -7.34 -0.17
CA SER A 21 7.61 -7.04 -0.24
C SER A 21 8.14 -6.44 1.07
N HIS A 22 7.39 -5.51 1.69
CA HIS A 22 7.78 -4.94 2.98
C HIS A 22 7.80 -6.00 4.09
N MET A 23 6.79 -6.86 4.17
CA MET A 23 6.74 -7.94 5.17
C MET A 23 7.91 -8.91 4.99
N THR A 24 8.20 -9.33 3.76
CA THR A 24 9.33 -10.20 3.44
C THR A 24 10.67 -9.54 3.77
N TYR A 25 10.83 -8.25 3.48
CA TYR A 25 12.06 -7.51 3.78
C TYR A 25 12.31 -7.41 5.28
N PHE A 26 11.25 -7.20 6.08
CA PHE A 26 11.33 -7.19 7.54
C PHE A 26 11.60 -8.59 8.12
N ALA A 27 11.04 -9.64 7.52
CA ALA A 27 11.32 -11.02 7.95
C ALA A 27 12.79 -11.41 7.70
N LEU A 28 13.42 -10.88 6.65
CA LEU A 28 14.81 -11.18 6.28
C LEU A 28 15.84 -10.31 7.01
N LYS A 29 15.45 -9.11 7.45
CA LYS A 29 16.32 -8.21 8.21
C LYS A 29 15.56 -7.69 9.42
N PRO A 30 15.99 -8.03 10.65
CA PRO A 30 15.35 -7.51 11.85
C PRO A 30 15.63 -6.00 11.96
N TYR A 31 14.67 -5.20 11.50
CA TYR A 31 14.65 -3.77 11.75
C TYR A 31 13.95 -3.48 13.08
N ASN A 32 14.15 -2.27 13.59
CA ASN A 32 13.46 -1.81 14.78
C ASN A 32 11.94 -1.71 14.51
N LEU A 33 11.11 -2.05 15.50
CA LEU A 33 9.64 -2.03 15.40
C LEU A 33 9.09 -0.66 14.91
N ILE A 34 9.76 0.43 15.27
CA ILE A 34 9.42 1.79 14.83
C ILE A 34 9.52 1.92 13.30
N THR A 35 10.60 1.40 12.71
CA THR A 35 10.82 1.45 11.25
C THR A 35 9.77 0.64 10.50
N PHE A 36 9.30 -0.46 11.10
CA PHE A 36 8.21 -1.27 10.57
C PHE A 36 6.89 -0.48 10.52
N PHE A 37 6.51 0.18 11.62
CA PHE A 37 5.29 1.00 11.64
C PHE A 37 5.37 2.21 10.70
N LEU A 38 6.55 2.84 10.61
CA LEU A 38 6.78 3.93 9.66
C LEU A 38 6.57 3.48 8.21
N GLY A 39 7.13 2.34 7.82
CA GLY A 39 6.95 1.80 6.48
C GLY A 39 5.49 1.46 6.17
N PHE A 40 4.75 0.89 7.13
CA PHE A 40 3.30 0.71 7.00
C PHE A 40 2.52 2.01 6.86
N GLY A 41 2.89 3.05 7.62
CA GLY A 41 2.28 4.38 7.51
C GLY A 41 2.44 4.99 6.11
N VAL A 42 3.63 4.87 5.52
CA VAL A 42 3.90 5.34 4.15
C VAL A 42 3.08 4.55 3.13
N ILE A 43 3.03 3.22 3.24
CA ILE A 43 2.20 2.38 2.36
C ILE A 43 0.73 2.79 2.42
N TYR A 44 0.21 3.06 3.62
CA TYR A 44 -1.17 3.49 3.80
C TYR A 44 -1.43 4.84 3.10
N LEU A 45 -0.54 5.82 3.27
CA LEU A 45 -0.67 7.14 2.64
C LEU A 45 -0.60 7.09 1.11
N VAL A 46 0.27 6.23 0.55
CA VAL A 46 0.50 6.16 -0.90
C VAL A 46 -0.57 5.35 -1.62
N PHE A 47 -1.06 4.25 -1.02
CA PHE A 47 -1.97 3.34 -1.71
C PHE A 47 -3.40 3.41 -1.19
N VAL A 48 -3.59 3.38 0.13
CA VAL A 48 -4.93 3.27 0.72
C VAL A 48 -5.68 4.60 0.70
N LEU A 49 -5.00 5.72 0.97
CA LEU A 49 -5.62 7.04 0.97
C LEU A 49 -6.14 7.44 -0.43
N PRO A 50 -5.38 7.29 -1.53
CA PRO A 50 -5.89 7.58 -2.88
C PRO A 50 -7.01 6.63 -3.30
N LEU A 51 -6.96 5.35 -2.88
CA LEU A 51 -8.04 4.38 -3.13
C LEU A 51 -9.35 4.81 -2.46
N LYS A 52 -9.29 5.27 -1.20
CA LYS A 52 -10.47 5.79 -0.47
C LYS A 52 -11.04 7.02 -1.16
N TRP A 53 -10.17 7.92 -1.61
CA TRP A 53 -10.59 9.15 -2.29
C TRP A 53 -11.22 8.86 -3.66
N LEU A 54 -10.61 7.98 -4.46
CA LEU A 54 -11.15 7.49 -5.74
C LEU A 54 -12.48 6.73 -5.61
N ASN A 55 -12.79 6.19 -4.44
CA ASN A 55 -14.07 5.51 -4.20
C ASN A 55 -15.21 6.48 -3.82
N LYS A 56 -14.87 7.72 -3.42
CA LYS A 56 -15.84 8.75 -3.06
C LYS A 56 -16.25 9.62 -4.27
N LEU A 57 -15.45 9.60 -5.34
CA LEU A 57 -15.70 10.21 -6.65
C LEU A 57 -16.59 9.32 -7.53
#